data_AF-A0A0X8L4J0-F1
#
_entry.id   AF-A0A0X8L4J0-F1
#
_cell.length_a   1.000
_cell.length_b   1.000
_cell.length_c   1.000
_cell.angle_alpha   90.00
_cell.angle_beta   90.00
_cell.angle_gamma   90.00
#
_symmetry.space_group_name_H-M   'P 1'
#
loop_
_entity.id
_entity.type
_entity.pdbx_description
1 polymer ?
#
loop_
_entity_poly.entity_id
_entity_poly.type
_entity_poly.pdbx_seq_one_letter_code
_entity_poly.pdbx_strand_id
1 'polypeptide(L)'
;MELTLMNTPRERTLAILRAREFFSALVNVPREDVTNAIRSEAGAILKHLPDAFDIGLLANGKKGVLAMPPSDDELDLSRSRIELSRQFLQDALRPALSEPSRLMLACDAGYLPLLAVAVENGFPDYSEHPNESICWSAFKAINALEDDRSLAIRLVNWRPHPWAQRCPPCGADQAIAWAQRIRNLALDFLRSKA
;
A
#
# COMPACT_ATOMS: atom_id res chain seq x y z
N MET A 1 -16.12 24.00 26.58
CA MET A 1 -16.39 22.67 25.99
C MET A 1 -15.03 22.06 25.72
N GLU A 2 -14.56 21.25 26.67
CA GLU A 2 -13.20 20.70 26.72
C GLU A 2 -13.04 19.56 25.71
N LEU A 3 -11.92 19.56 24.98
CA LEU A 3 -11.63 18.66 23.88
C LEU A 3 -10.98 17.37 24.40
N THR A 4 -11.68 16.25 24.23
CA THR A 4 -11.12 14.91 24.40
C THR A 4 -10.24 14.60 23.18
N LEU A 5 -8.94 14.48 23.38
CA LEU A 5 -8.01 13.90 22.40
C LEU A 5 -8.53 12.52 21.97
N MET A 6 -8.45 12.18 20.67
CA MET A 6 -8.75 10.83 20.17
C MET A 6 -7.71 9.83 20.72
N ASN A 7 -7.98 9.34 21.92
CA ASN A 7 -7.04 8.56 22.72
C ASN A 7 -7.11 7.07 22.42
N THR A 8 -8.14 6.61 21.70
CA THR A 8 -8.32 5.19 21.41
C THR A 8 -7.96 4.85 19.96
N PRO A 9 -7.37 3.67 19.69
CA PRO A 9 -7.18 3.16 18.33
C PRO A 9 -8.46 3.17 17.50
N ARG A 10 -9.62 2.94 18.14
CA ARG A 10 -10.95 2.96 17.51
C ARG A 10 -11.32 4.32 16.94
N GLU A 11 -11.03 5.41 17.66
CA GLU A 11 -11.32 6.78 17.20
C GLU A 11 -10.43 7.16 16.00
N ARG A 12 -9.17 6.72 16.00
CA ARG A 12 -8.25 6.91 14.87
C ARG A 12 -8.71 6.15 13.63
N THR A 13 -9.13 4.90 13.78
CA THR A 13 -9.70 4.11 12.68
C THR A 13 -10.97 4.75 12.11
N LEU A 14 -11.85 5.27 12.97
CA LEU A 14 -13.06 5.98 12.54
C LEU A 14 -12.75 7.29 11.80
N ALA A 15 -11.72 8.03 12.22
CA ALA A 15 -11.26 9.23 11.53
C ALA A 15 -10.72 8.91 10.12
N ILE A 16 -9.93 7.84 9.99
CA ILE A 16 -9.39 7.37 8.69
C ILE A 16 -10.53 6.94 7.75
N LEU A 17 -11.51 6.20 8.26
CA LEU A 17 -12.66 5.77 7.47
C LEU A 17 -13.50 6.96 6.98
N ARG A 18 -13.76 7.95 7.84
CA ARG A 18 -14.46 9.18 7.48
C ARG A 18 -13.71 10.00 6.44
N ALA A 19 -12.40 10.14 6.59
CA ALA A 19 -11.57 10.81 5.59
C ALA A 19 -11.65 10.09 4.24
N ARG A 20 -11.59 8.75 4.24
CA ARG A 20 -11.70 7.94 3.02
C ARG A 20 -13.07 8.06 2.34
N GLU A 21 -14.15 8.06 3.11
CA GLU A 21 -15.51 8.31 2.59
C GLU A 21 -15.64 9.71 2.00
N PHE A 22 -15.12 10.72 2.69
CA PHE A 22 -15.08 12.10 2.20
C PHE A 22 -14.33 12.22 0.87
N PHE A 23 -13.11 11.69 0.77
CA PHE A 23 -12.33 11.73 -0.47
C PHE A 23 -12.97 10.91 -1.60
N SER A 24 -13.63 9.79 -1.27
CA SER A 24 -14.39 9.01 -2.25
C SER A 24 -15.60 9.79 -2.81
N ALA A 25 -16.25 10.62 -1.99
CA ALA A 25 -17.36 11.46 -2.43
C ALA A 25 -16.90 12.60 -3.34
N LEU A 26 -15.66 13.08 -3.19
CA LEU A 26 -15.09 14.15 -4.02
C LEU A 26 -14.74 13.71 -5.46
N VAL A 27 -14.70 12.41 -5.75
CA VAL A 27 -14.33 11.87 -7.08
C VAL A 27 -15.28 12.33 -8.21
N ASN A 28 -16.53 12.68 -7.87
CA ASN A 28 -17.54 13.13 -8.84
C ASN A 28 -17.89 14.63 -8.72
N VAL A 29 -17.13 15.39 -7.94
CA VAL A 29 -17.40 16.82 -7.71
C VAL A 29 -16.61 17.67 -8.72
N PRO A 30 -17.24 18.66 -9.39
CA PRO A 30 -16.53 19.60 -10.25
C PRO A 30 -15.35 20.26 -9.53
N ARG A 31 -14.21 20.42 -10.22
CA ARG A 31 -12.95 20.86 -9.61
C ARG A 31 -13.04 22.20 -8.87
N GLU A 32 -13.94 23.07 -9.31
CA GLU A 32 -14.25 24.37 -8.69
C GLU A 32 -14.95 24.23 -7.33
N ASP A 33 -15.75 23.18 -7.14
CA ASP A 33 -16.47 22.90 -5.89
C ASP A 33 -15.64 22.08 -4.90
N VAL A 34 -14.70 21.26 -5.40
CA VAL A 34 -13.74 20.50 -4.58
C VAL A 34 -12.91 21.42 -3.69
N THR A 35 -12.50 22.58 -4.20
CA THR A 35 -11.65 23.53 -3.45
C THR A 35 -12.40 24.15 -2.27
N ASN A 36 -13.70 24.41 -2.43
CA ASN A 36 -14.54 24.95 -1.36
C ASN A 36 -14.93 23.87 -0.33
N ALA A 37 -15.23 22.66 -0.79
CA ALA A 37 -15.50 21.50 0.08
C ALA A 37 -14.27 21.14 0.94
N ILE A 38 -13.08 21.05 0.32
CA ILE A 38 -11.82 20.80 1.04
C ILE A 38 -11.55 21.95 2.03
N ARG A 39 -11.74 23.22 1.64
CA ARG A 39 -11.47 24.35 2.56
C ARG A 39 -12.41 24.36 3.77
N SER A 40 -13.67 23.98 3.61
CA SER A 40 -14.65 23.93 4.72
C SER A 40 -14.40 22.75 5.66
N GLU A 41 -13.99 21.59 5.15
CA GLU A 41 -13.86 20.36 5.94
C GLU A 41 -12.43 20.14 6.45
N ALA A 42 -11.41 20.47 5.66
CA ALA A 42 -10.02 20.44 6.09
C ALA A 42 -9.75 21.47 7.20
N GLY A 43 -10.48 22.59 7.23
CA GLY A 43 -10.39 23.54 8.36
C GLY A 43 -10.87 22.96 9.70
N ALA A 44 -11.79 21.99 9.67
CA ALA A 44 -12.22 21.26 10.86
C ALA A 44 -11.25 20.13 11.24
N ILE A 45 -10.68 19.44 10.24
CA ILE A 45 -9.73 18.34 10.46
C ILE A 45 -8.35 18.85 10.91
N LEU A 46 -7.84 19.92 10.30
CA LEU A 46 -6.53 20.50 10.59
C LEU A 46 -6.46 21.20 11.97
N LYS A 47 -7.61 21.64 12.52
CA LYS A 47 -7.69 22.19 13.89
C LYS A 47 -7.40 21.16 14.99
N HIS A 48 -7.35 19.88 14.65
CA HIS A 48 -7.20 18.77 15.60
C HIS A 48 -5.92 17.97 15.41
N LEU A 49 -5.04 18.39 14.50
CA LEU A 49 -3.71 17.83 14.37
C LEU A 49 -2.76 18.61 15.31
N PRO A 50 -1.96 17.92 16.16
CA PRO A 50 -0.98 18.60 16.99
C PRO A 50 0.04 19.35 16.12
N ASP A 51 0.62 20.43 16.67
CA ASP A 51 1.52 21.43 16.06
C ASP A 51 2.78 20.91 15.32
N ALA A 52 2.89 19.62 15.03
CA ALA A 52 4.05 18.98 14.42
C ALA A 52 4.05 18.99 12.87
N PHE A 53 3.02 19.54 12.21
CA PHE A 53 3.05 19.73 10.75
C PHE A 53 3.72 21.05 10.39
N ASP A 54 5.05 21.07 10.47
CA ASP A 54 5.86 22.19 9.99
C ASP A 54 5.87 22.18 8.45
N ILE A 55 4.99 22.99 7.86
CA ILE A 55 4.86 23.19 6.41
C ILE A 55 6.13 23.87 5.83
N GLY A 56 7.08 24.29 6.66
CA GLY A 56 8.37 24.87 6.24
C GLY A 56 9.31 23.91 5.50
N LEU A 57 9.12 22.59 5.59
CA LEU A 57 10.05 21.62 5.00
C LEU A 57 9.91 21.42 3.47
N LEU A 58 8.84 21.91 2.85
CA LEU A 58 8.60 21.72 1.40
C LEU A 58 9.20 22.83 0.52
N ALA A 59 9.82 23.86 1.11
CA ALA A 59 10.30 25.02 0.36
C ALA A 59 11.77 24.93 -0.10
N ASN A 60 12.59 24.03 0.46
CA ASN A 60 14.03 23.99 0.16
C ASN A 60 14.44 22.68 -0.51
N GLY A 61 14.25 22.64 -1.83
CA GLY A 61 14.84 21.63 -2.70
C GLY A 61 16.36 21.75 -2.76
N LYS A 62 17.08 20.95 -1.95
CA LYS A 62 18.32 20.23 -2.31
C LYS A 62 19.05 19.66 -1.09
N LYS A 63 19.29 18.35 -1.16
CA LYS A 63 20.53 17.59 -0.86
C LYS A 63 20.38 16.50 0.18
N GLY A 64 20.68 15.27 -0.28
CA GLY A 64 21.38 14.25 0.48
C GLY A 64 20.60 13.71 1.68
N VAL A 65 19.61 12.87 1.40
CA VAL A 65 19.13 11.94 2.43
C VAL A 65 20.30 11.00 2.72
N LEU A 66 21.03 11.29 3.80
CA LEU A 66 21.90 10.32 4.45
C LEU A 66 20.98 9.14 4.79
N ALA A 67 21.22 8.00 4.14
CA ALA A 67 20.52 6.76 4.46
C ALA A 67 20.86 6.43 5.91
N MET A 68 19.95 6.77 6.83
CA MET A 68 20.05 6.28 8.19
C MET A 68 19.99 4.76 8.11
N PRO A 69 20.83 4.04 8.88
CA PRO A 69 20.69 2.61 8.98
C PRO A 69 19.27 2.28 9.48
N PRO A 70 18.66 1.19 8.97
CA PRO A 70 17.32 0.79 9.38
C PRO A 70 17.28 0.61 10.90
N SER A 71 16.26 1.17 11.57
CA SER A 71 16.05 0.92 13.00
C SER A 71 15.60 -0.53 13.23
N ASP A 72 15.81 -1.07 14.43
CA ASP A 72 15.36 -2.43 14.79
C ASP A 72 13.85 -2.65 14.55
N ASP A 73 13.06 -1.56 14.57
CA ASP A 73 11.63 -1.55 14.27
C ASP A 73 11.32 -1.85 12.78
N GLU A 74 12.22 -1.52 11.85
CA GLU A 74 12.02 -1.73 10.40
C GLU A 74 12.13 -3.21 10.00
N LEU A 75 13.00 -3.97 10.68
CA LEU A 75 13.13 -5.41 10.49
C LEU A 75 11.86 -6.15 10.93
N ASP A 76 11.14 -5.64 11.93
CA ASP A 76 9.87 -6.20 12.39
C ASP A 76 8.73 -5.97 11.38
N LEU A 77 8.73 -4.81 10.71
CA LEU A 77 7.76 -4.50 9.66
C LEU A 77 7.89 -5.42 8.44
N SER A 78 9.13 -5.70 8.00
CA SER A 78 9.36 -6.64 6.89
C SER A 78 8.88 -8.05 7.23
N ARG A 79 9.13 -8.55 8.45
CA ARG A 79 8.60 -9.85 8.91
C ARG A 79 7.07 -9.86 8.95
N SER A 80 6.47 -8.79 9.46
CA SER A 80 5.01 -8.64 9.51
C SER A 80 4.37 -8.67 8.11
N ARG A 81 4.98 -8.03 7.11
CA ARG A 81 4.51 -8.06 5.71
C ARG A 81 4.56 -9.47 5.11
N ILE A 82 5.63 -10.22 5.36
CA ILE A 82 5.79 -11.60 4.88
C ILE A 82 4.76 -12.55 5.50
N GLU A 83 4.44 -12.34 6.78
CA GLU A 83 3.44 -13.11 7.49
C GLU A 83 2.02 -12.78 7.01
N LEU A 84 1.70 -11.50 6.84
CA LEU A 84 0.41 -11.08 6.27
C LEU A 84 0.23 -11.59 4.83
N SER A 85 1.29 -11.55 4.01
CA SER A 85 1.31 -12.16 2.67
C SER A 85 0.93 -13.64 2.69
N ARG A 86 1.44 -14.39 3.67
CA ARG A 86 1.11 -15.82 3.86
C ARG A 86 -0.37 -16.01 4.16
N GLN A 87 -0.95 -15.18 5.01
CA GLN A 87 -2.37 -15.25 5.37
C GLN A 87 -3.26 -14.96 4.15
N PHE A 88 -2.93 -13.94 3.36
CA PHE A 88 -3.68 -13.64 2.13
C PHE A 88 -3.58 -14.76 1.08
N LEU A 89 -2.43 -15.43 0.94
CA LEU A 89 -2.33 -16.62 0.09
C LEU A 89 -3.27 -17.75 0.56
N GLN A 90 -3.31 -18.00 1.86
CA GLN A 90 -4.19 -19.04 2.44
C GLN A 90 -5.66 -18.71 2.18
N ASP A 91 -6.04 -17.44 2.28
CA ASP A 91 -7.40 -17.00 2.01
C ASP A 91 -7.72 -17.06 0.51
N ALA A 92 -6.80 -16.64 -0.37
CA ALA A 92 -6.98 -16.71 -1.83
C ALA A 92 -7.20 -18.15 -2.34
N LEU A 93 -6.65 -19.15 -1.64
CA LEU A 93 -6.83 -20.56 -1.93
C LEU A 93 -8.20 -21.12 -1.51
N ARG A 94 -9.01 -20.37 -0.74
CA ARG A 94 -10.32 -20.85 -0.30
C ARG A 94 -11.32 -20.88 -1.46
N PRO A 95 -11.87 -22.05 -1.82
CA PRO A 95 -12.81 -22.17 -2.94
C PRO A 95 -14.17 -21.48 -2.68
N ALA A 96 -14.48 -21.20 -1.42
CA ALA A 96 -15.72 -20.49 -1.03
C ALA A 96 -15.69 -18.99 -1.38
N LEU A 97 -14.53 -18.41 -1.70
CA LEU A 97 -14.42 -17.01 -2.09
C LEU A 97 -14.71 -16.83 -3.59
N SER A 98 -15.33 -15.70 -3.92
CA SER A 98 -15.53 -15.31 -5.32
C SER A 98 -14.19 -15.10 -6.03
N GLU A 99 -14.16 -15.31 -7.35
CA GLU A 99 -12.95 -15.12 -8.16
C GLU A 99 -12.32 -13.71 -8.00
N PRO A 100 -13.09 -12.60 -8.04
CA PRO A 100 -12.53 -11.28 -7.76
C PRO A 100 -11.89 -11.15 -6.36
N SER A 101 -12.51 -11.74 -5.33
CA SER A 101 -11.96 -11.72 -3.97
C SER A 101 -10.64 -12.50 -3.89
N ARG A 102 -10.60 -13.70 -4.49
CA ARG A 102 -9.38 -14.53 -4.57
C ARG A 102 -8.27 -13.79 -5.32
N LEU A 103 -8.61 -13.10 -6.41
CA LEU A 103 -7.68 -12.32 -7.22
C LEU A 103 -7.11 -11.12 -6.44
N MET A 104 -7.96 -10.39 -5.71
CA MET A 104 -7.52 -9.29 -4.85
C MET A 104 -6.56 -9.78 -3.75
N LEU A 105 -6.91 -10.87 -3.06
CA LEU A 105 -6.06 -11.46 -2.03
C LEU A 105 -4.72 -11.94 -2.60
N ALA A 106 -4.74 -12.57 -3.78
CA ALA A 106 -3.51 -12.96 -4.47
C ALA A 106 -2.65 -11.75 -4.84
N CYS A 107 -3.26 -10.66 -5.33
CA CYS A 107 -2.56 -9.40 -5.60
C CYS A 107 -1.86 -8.86 -4.35
N ASP A 108 -2.56 -8.80 -3.21
CA ASP A 108 -1.96 -8.33 -1.94
C ASP A 108 -0.84 -9.25 -1.46
N ALA A 109 -1.09 -10.55 -1.52
CA ALA A 109 -0.12 -11.57 -1.16
C ALA A 109 1.18 -11.43 -1.94
N GLY A 110 1.13 -11.13 -3.23
CA GLY A 110 2.32 -10.90 -4.04
C GLY A 110 2.94 -9.51 -3.84
N TYR A 111 2.13 -8.49 -3.55
CA TYR A 111 2.62 -7.12 -3.36
C TYR A 111 3.36 -6.90 -2.03
N LEU A 112 2.87 -7.48 -0.93
CA LEU A 112 3.46 -7.27 0.41
C LEU A 112 4.95 -7.67 0.50
N PRO A 113 5.40 -8.82 -0.06
CA PRO A 113 6.82 -9.17 -0.12
C PRO A 113 7.62 -8.22 -1.02
N LEU A 114 7.04 -7.73 -2.12
CA LEU A 114 7.70 -6.73 -2.97
C LEU A 114 7.92 -5.42 -2.22
N LEU A 115 6.94 -4.97 -1.43
CA LEU A 115 7.09 -3.80 -0.58
C LEU A 115 8.24 -3.99 0.44
N ALA A 116 8.30 -5.15 1.10
CA ALA A 116 9.41 -5.46 2.03
C ALA A 116 10.77 -5.40 1.33
N VAL A 117 10.91 -5.99 0.14
CA VAL A 117 12.14 -5.93 -0.65
C VAL A 117 12.47 -4.50 -1.08
N ALA A 118 11.47 -3.71 -1.50
CA ALA A 118 11.70 -2.34 -1.92
C ALA A 118 12.22 -1.49 -0.75
N VAL A 119 11.62 -1.61 0.43
CA VAL A 119 12.07 -0.93 1.66
C VAL A 119 13.50 -1.33 2.01
N GLU A 120 13.83 -2.62 1.94
CA GLU A 120 15.20 -3.12 2.17
C GLU A 120 16.24 -2.55 1.17
N ASN A 121 15.79 -2.11 -0.02
CA ASN A 121 16.64 -1.43 -1.01
C ASN A 121 16.59 0.11 -0.89
N GLY A 122 16.12 0.65 0.24
CA GLY A 122 16.08 2.08 0.52
C GLY A 122 14.92 2.82 -0.16
N PHE A 123 13.90 2.10 -0.65
CA PHE A 123 12.68 2.73 -1.15
C PHE A 123 11.81 3.17 0.04
N PRO A 124 11.12 4.33 -0.02
CA PRO A 124 10.27 4.76 1.07
C PRO A 124 9.11 3.78 1.27
N ASP A 125 8.71 3.59 2.52
CA ASP A 125 7.56 2.76 2.88
C ASP A 125 6.24 3.46 2.52
N TYR A 126 5.72 3.18 1.33
CA TYR A 126 4.38 3.60 0.92
C TYR A 126 3.38 2.46 1.15
N SER A 127 2.88 2.37 2.38
CA SER A 127 1.95 1.32 2.81
C SER A 127 0.50 1.54 2.35
N GLU A 128 0.16 2.74 1.88
CA GLU A 128 -1.24 3.13 1.66
C GLU A 128 -1.87 2.47 0.42
N HIS A 129 -1.11 2.29 -0.68
CA HIS A 129 -1.63 1.69 -1.91
C HIS A 129 -0.57 0.95 -2.74
N PRO A 130 -0.95 -0.13 -3.43
CA PRO A 130 -0.07 -0.77 -4.40
C PRO A 130 0.40 0.20 -5.47
N ASN A 131 1.72 0.35 -5.58
CA ASN A 131 2.37 1.29 -6.47
C ASN A 131 3.26 0.53 -7.46
N GLU A 132 3.14 0.86 -8.74
CA GLU A 132 3.97 0.30 -9.81
C GLU A 132 5.48 0.55 -9.57
N SER A 133 5.86 1.72 -9.05
CA SER A 133 7.27 2.04 -8.78
C SER A 133 7.91 1.11 -7.74
N ILE A 134 7.16 0.70 -6.72
CA ILE A 134 7.58 -0.29 -5.72
C ILE A 134 7.82 -1.65 -6.38
N CYS A 135 6.92 -2.05 -7.28
CA CYS A 135 7.05 -3.30 -8.01
C CYS A 135 8.33 -3.31 -8.85
N TRP A 136 8.59 -2.27 -9.63
CA TRP A 136 9.79 -2.17 -10.46
C TRP A 136 11.09 -2.22 -9.65
N SER A 137 11.13 -1.49 -8.52
CA SER A 137 12.29 -1.50 -7.62
C SER A 137 12.56 -2.91 -7.09
N ALA A 138 11.52 -3.58 -6.56
CA ALA A 138 11.64 -4.91 -5.99
C ALA A 138 11.97 -5.99 -7.02
N PHE A 139 11.39 -5.93 -8.23
CA PHE A 139 11.65 -6.92 -9.29
C PHE A 139 13.09 -6.93 -9.77
N LYS A 140 13.73 -5.77 -9.81
CA LYS A 140 15.15 -5.66 -10.12
C LYS A 140 16.00 -6.36 -9.06
N ALA A 141 15.63 -6.21 -7.78
CA ALA A 141 16.37 -6.80 -6.67
C ALA A 141 16.22 -8.33 -6.61
N ILE A 142 15.03 -8.88 -6.89
CA ILE A 142 14.77 -10.33 -6.81
C ILE A 142 14.96 -11.07 -8.14
N ASN A 143 15.44 -10.40 -9.19
CA ASN A 143 15.60 -10.95 -10.54
C ASN A 143 14.30 -11.62 -11.07
N ALA A 144 13.15 -11.01 -10.84
CA ALA A 144 11.86 -11.57 -11.30
C ALA A 144 11.80 -11.67 -12.83
N LEU A 145 11.11 -12.69 -13.33
CA LEU A 145 10.88 -12.91 -14.76
C LEU A 145 10.01 -11.81 -15.36
N GLU A 146 10.18 -11.53 -16.65
CA GLU A 146 9.42 -10.48 -17.34
C GLU A 146 7.90 -10.72 -17.29
N ASP A 147 7.47 -11.97 -17.40
CA ASP A 147 6.05 -12.35 -17.27
C ASP A 147 5.47 -12.03 -15.89
N ASP A 148 6.26 -12.25 -14.83
CA ASP A 148 5.85 -11.94 -13.46
C ASP A 148 5.76 -10.42 -13.24
N ARG A 149 6.66 -9.65 -13.86
CA ARG A 149 6.62 -8.18 -13.84
C ARG A 149 5.38 -7.65 -14.52
N SER A 150 5.15 -8.09 -15.76
CA SER A 150 3.99 -7.67 -16.57
C SER A 150 2.66 -8.03 -15.89
N LEU A 151 2.56 -9.22 -15.30
CA LEU A 151 1.36 -9.62 -14.56
C LEU A 151 1.14 -8.77 -13.30
N ALA A 152 2.20 -8.48 -12.54
CA ALA A 152 2.10 -7.65 -11.35
C ALA A 152 1.60 -6.24 -11.64
N ILE A 153 2.13 -5.58 -12.68
CA ILE A 153 1.70 -4.23 -13.06
C ILE A 153 0.21 -4.23 -13.43
N ARG A 154 -0.24 -5.23 -14.19
CA ARG A 154 -1.67 -5.37 -14.54
C ARG A 154 -2.54 -5.60 -13.30
N LEU A 155 -2.11 -6.43 -12.35
CA LEU A 155 -2.83 -6.67 -11.10
C LEU A 155 -2.90 -5.42 -10.22
N VAL A 156 -1.78 -4.71 -10.06
CA VAL A 156 -1.68 -3.47 -9.28
C VAL A 156 -2.55 -2.37 -9.87
N ASN A 157 -2.60 -2.23 -11.20
CA ASN A 157 -3.46 -1.24 -11.87
C ASN A 157 -4.94 -1.64 -11.90
N TRP A 158 -5.26 -2.93 -11.86
CA TRP A 158 -6.63 -3.43 -11.77
C TRP A 158 -7.23 -3.24 -10.36
N ARG A 159 -6.42 -3.48 -9.32
CA ARG A 159 -6.86 -3.57 -7.93
C ARG A 159 -7.63 -2.36 -7.37
N PRO A 160 -7.31 -1.09 -7.68
CA PRO A 160 -8.07 0.05 -7.16
C PRO A 160 -9.51 0.09 -7.64
N HIS A 161 -9.81 -0.54 -8.78
CA HIS A 161 -11.11 -0.44 -9.45
C HIS A 161 -11.60 -1.79 -9.98
N PRO A 162 -11.73 -2.82 -9.12
CA PRO A 162 -11.98 -4.19 -9.57
C PRO A 162 -13.36 -4.34 -10.23
N TRP A 163 -14.32 -3.47 -9.86
CA TRP A 163 -15.68 -3.45 -10.42
C TRP A 163 -15.84 -2.53 -11.62
N ALA A 164 -14.92 -1.59 -11.85
CA ALA A 164 -14.99 -0.68 -12.99
C ALA A 164 -14.38 -1.30 -14.25
N GLN A 165 -13.46 -2.26 -14.09
CA GLN A 165 -12.81 -2.95 -15.20
C GLN A 165 -13.61 -4.20 -15.58
N ARG A 166 -14.02 -4.29 -16.86
CA ARG A 166 -14.89 -5.37 -17.35
C ARG A 166 -14.28 -6.77 -17.27
N CYS A 167 -12.95 -6.87 -17.32
CA CYS A 167 -12.24 -8.14 -17.28
C CYS A 167 -11.04 -8.05 -16.34
N PRO A 168 -10.85 -9.02 -15.42
CA PRO A 168 -9.61 -9.12 -14.67
C PRO A 168 -8.43 -9.43 -15.60
N PRO A 169 -7.19 -9.06 -15.24
CA PRO A 169 -6.01 -9.26 -16.09
C PRO A 169 -5.61 -10.73 -16.24
N CYS A 170 -6.08 -11.59 -15.33
CA CYS A 170 -5.87 -13.04 -15.30
C CYS A 170 -6.94 -13.70 -14.42
N GLY A 171 -6.97 -15.04 -14.44
CA GLY A 171 -7.77 -15.82 -13.48
C GLY A 171 -7.12 -15.90 -12.09
N ALA A 172 -7.92 -16.21 -11.07
CA ALA A 172 -7.44 -16.27 -9.68
C ALA A 172 -6.28 -17.25 -9.49
N ASP A 173 -6.34 -18.43 -10.10
CA ASP A 173 -5.29 -19.45 -9.93
C ASP A 173 -3.94 -19.00 -10.51
N GLN A 174 -3.96 -18.25 -11.62
CA GLN A 174 -2.76 -17.67 -12.22
C GLN A 174 -2.13 -16.62 -11.29
N ALA A 175 -2.96 -15.75 -10.69
CA ALA A 175 -2.47 -14.76 -9.72
C ALA A 175 -1.95 -15.40 -8.43
N ILE A 176 -2.58 -16.46 -7.94
CA ILE A 176 -2.09 -17.21 -6.77
C ILE A 176 -0.73 -17.82 -7.05
N ALA A 177 -0.56 -18.47 -8.21
CA ALA A 177 0.73 -19.04 -8.61
C ALA A 177 1.81 -17.97 -8.74
N TRP A 178 1.47 -16.79 -9.28
CA TRP A 178 2.36 -15.63 -9.31
C TRP A 178 2.75 -15.16 -7.91
N ALA A 179 1.78 -14.95 -7.02
CA ALA A 179 2.01 -14.47 -5.66
C ALA A 179 2.90 -15.44 -4.85
N GLN A 180 2.72 -16.76 -5.03
CA GLN A 180 3.59 -17.77 -4.44
C GLN A 180 5.04 -17.67 -4.93
N ARG A 181 5.25 -17.54 -6.25
CA ARG A 181 6.60 -17.37 -6.82
C ARG A 181 7.27 -16.11 -6.30
N ILE A 182 6.58 -14.97 -6.36
CA ILE A 182 7.10 -13.68 -5.91
C ILE A 182 7.46 -13.72 -4.42
N ARG A 183 6.59 -14.30 -3.59
CA ARG A 183 6.87 -14.45 -2.15
C ARG A 183 8.13 -15.27 -1.89
N ASN A 184 8.35 -16.35 -2.63
CA ASN A 184 9.55 -17.18 -2.45
C ASN A 184 10.82 -16.43 -2.87
N LEU A 185 10.80 -15.77 -4.03
CA LEU A 185 11.92 -14.94 -4.50
C LEU A 185 12.26 -13.82 -3.51
N ALA A 186 11.23 -13.15 -2.97
CA ALA A 186 11.41 -12.11 -1.96
C ALA A 186 12.02 -12.66 -0.65
N LEU A 187 11.56 -13.83 -0.19
CA LEU A 187 12.12 -14.50 0.99
C LEU A 187 13.61 -14.85 0.80
N ASP A 188 13.97 -15.38 -0.37
CA ASP A 188 15.36 -15.72 -0.67
C ASP A 188 16.25 -14.47 -0.70
N PHE A 189 15.76 -13.37 -1.28
CA PHE A 189 16.44 -12.08 -1.23
C PHE A 189 16.63 -11.58 0.21
N LEU A 190 15.56 -11.53 1.02
CA LEU A 190 15.63 -11.02 2.39
C LEU A 190 16.55 -11.86 3.28
N ARG A 191 16.58 -13.18 3.09
CA ARG A 191 17.52 -14.07 3.80
C ARG A 191 18.98 -13.84 3.41
N SER A 192 19.25 -13.40 2.19
CA SER A 192 20.62 -13.09 1.75
C SER A 192 21.16 -11.77 2.32
N LYS A 193 20.29 -10.96 2.94
CA LYS A 193 20.62 -9.66 3.55
C LYS A 193 20.77 -9.71 5.07
N ALA A 194 20.16 -10.71 5.71
CA ALA A 194 20.25 -10.98 7.15
C ALA A 194 21.57 -11.65 7.54
#